data_AF-A0A840F8A2-F1
#
_entry.id   AF-A0A840F8A2-F1
#
_cell.length_a   1.000
_cell.length_b   1.000
_cell.length_c   1.000
_cell.angle_alpha   90.00
_cell.angle_beta   90.00
_cell.angle_gamma   90.00
#
_symmetry.space_group_name_H-M   'P 1'
#
loop_
_entity.id
_entity.type
_entity.pdbx_description
1 polymer ?
#
loop_
_entity_poly.entity_id
_entity_poly.type
_entity_poly.pdbx_seq_one_letter_code
_entity_poly.pdbx_strand_id
1 'polypeptide(L)'
;MIAFIDTYRDQFGVEAICRVLQTADCGFLTSRGYRAAKSRPASTRAVRDRMLIEDMQRIHAENYSVYGYRKMHHAMRRAGWDIGRDQTARLMKTAGLHGVRRGRTPMTTTRAESPDGRPDLVKREFAAAGPNRLWVADIT
;
A
#
# COMPACT_ATOMS: atom_id res chain seq x y z
N MET A 1 7.59 -11.98 8.97
CA MET A 1 8.24 -13.21 9.46
C MET A 1 8.65 -14.18 8.35
N ILE A 2 7.72 -14.74 7.55
CA ILE A 2 8.11 -15.62 6.42
C ILE A 2 9.06 -14.92 5.44
N ALA A 3 8.76 -13.67 5.06
CA ALA A 3 9.64 -12.88 4.19
C ALA A 3 11.05 -12.70 4.77
N PHE A 4 11.19 -12.53 6.09
CA PHE A 4 12.50 -12.42 6.75
C PHE A 4 13.29 -13.73 6.63
N ILE A 5 12.63 -14.87 6.90
CA ILE A 5 13.25 -16.18 6.73
C ILE A 5 13.66 -16.39 5.27
N ASP A 6 12.80 -16.03 4.30
CA ASP A 6 13.11 -16.14 2.87
C ASP A 6 14.33 -15.31 2.46
N THR A 7 14.48 -14.08 2.99
CA THR A 7 15.62 -13.22 2.69
C THR A 7 16.94 -13.75 3.22
N TYR A 8 16.93 -14.38 4.40
CA TYR A 8 18.16 -14.69 5.13
C TYR A 8 18.48 -16.19 5.22
N ARG A 9 17.61 -17.07 4.73
CA ARG A 9 17.80 -18.53 4.82
C ARG A 9 19.09 -19.03 4.17
N ASP A 10 19.56 -18.36 3.12
CA ASP A 10 20.76 -18.79 2.39
C ASP A 10 22.05 -18.41 3.14
N GLN A 11 21.97 -17.44 4.06
CA GLN A 11 23.10 -16.99 4.89
C GLN A 11 23.18 -17.74 6.21
N PHE A 12 22.05 -17.96 6.88
CA PHE A 12 22.04 -18.49 8.25
C PHE A 12 21.32 -19.84 8.41
N GLY A 13 20.57 -20.29 7.39
CA GLY A 13 19.75 -21.48 7.48
C GLY A 13 18.42 -21.25 8.24
N VAL A 14 17.35 -21.88 7.74
CA VAL A 14 15.99 -21.73 8.30
C VAL A 14 15.93 -22.15 9.78
N GLU A 15 16.63 -23.21 10.16
CA GLU A 15 16.57 -23.77 11.51
C GLU A 15 17.25 -22.87 12.55
N ALA A 16 18.36 -22.21 12.21
CA ALA A 16 19.02 -21.26 13.08
C ALA A 16 18.16 -20.00 13.27
N ILE A 17 17.61 -19.46 12.17
CA ILE A 17 16.74 -18.27 12.20
C ILE A 17 15.49 -18.55 13.05
N CYS A 18 14.79 -19.66 12.80
CA CYS A 18 13.61 -20.02 13.58
C CYS A 18 13.94 -20.19 15.07
N ARG A 19 15.05 -20.86 15.41
CA ARG A 19 15.46 -21.08 16.81
C ARG A 19 15.71 -19.76 17.56
N VAL A 20 16.42 -18.82 16.93
CA VAL A 20 16.73 -17.52 17.55
C VAL A 20 15.47 -16.68 17.73
N LEU A 21 14.59 -16.66 16.74
CA LEU A 21 13.38 -15.83 16.79
C LEU A 21 12.24 -16.44 17.62
N GLN A 22 12.32 -17.73 17.95
CA GLN A 22 11.28 -18.44 18.71
C GLN A 22 11.03 -17.84 20.10
N THR A 23 12.01 -17.14 20.67
CA THR A 23 11.87 -16.42 21.95
C THR A 23 11.07 -15.13 21.83
N ALA A 24 11.01 -14.55 20.62
CA ALA A 24 10.29 -13.32 20.33
C ALA A 24 8.86 -13.55 19.80
N ASP A 25 8.51 -14.80 19.46
CA ASP A 25 7.23 -15.12 18.83
C ASP A 25 6.57 -16.36 19.47
N CYS A 26 5.29 -16.22 19.83
CA CYS A 26 4.51 -17.21 20.59
C CYS A 26 3.96 -18.35 19.69
N GLY A 27 4.86 -19.10 19.05
CA GLY A 27 4.60 -20.45 18.55
C GLY A 27 4.56 -20.65 17.04
N PHE A 28 4.52 -19.59 16.22
CA PHE A 28 4.49 -19.73 14.75
C PHE A 28 5.87 -20.03 14.13
N LEU A 29 6.96 -19.55 14.75
CA LEU A 29 8.33 -19.65 14.24
C LEU A 29 9.00 -21.02 14.48
N THR A 30 8.46 -22.08 13.88
CA THR A 30 9.16 -23.36 13.77
C THR A 30 9.55 -23.65 12.32
N SER A 31 10.63 -24.41 12.08
CA SER A 31 11.02 -24.83 10.73
C SER A 31 9.88 -25.59 10.03
N ARG A 32 9.14 -26.42 10.79
CA ARG A 32 7.93 -27.10 10.32
C ARG A 32 6.82 -26.11 9.95
N GLY A 33 6.57 -25.09 10.78
CA GLY A 33 5.60 -24.03 10.53
C GLY A 33 5.92 -23.22 9.27
N TYR A 34 7.19 -22.84 9.08
CA TYR A 34 7.67 -22.18 7.86
C TYR A 34 7.46 -23.05 6.62
N ARG A 35 7.89 -24.32 6.65
CA ARG A 35 7.72 -25.25 5.52
C ARG A 35 6.24 -25.44 5.19
N ALA A 36 5.40 -25.66 6.21
CA ALA A 36 3.96 -25.78 6.05
C ALA A 36 3.32 -24.52 5.46
N ALA A 37 3.77 -23.33 5.86
CA ALA A 37 3.28 -22.07 5.31
C ALA A 37 3.72 -21.87 3.85
N LYS A 38 4.93 -22.30 3.47
CA LYS A 38 5.43 -22.27 2.09
C LYS A 38 4.68 -23.22 1.15
N SER A 39 4.31 -24.40 1.64
CA SER A 39 3.64 -25.42 0.83
C SER A 39 2.11 -25.37 0.94
N ARG A 40 1.54 -24.50 1.80
CA ARG A 40 0.09 -24.43 2.00
C ARG A 40 -0.58 -23.97 0.71
N PRO A 41 -1.54 -24.75 0.16
CA PRO A 41 -2.28 -24.33 -1.02
C PRO A 41 -3.09 -23.07 -0.70
N ALA A 42 -3.36 -22.27 -1.73
CA ALA A 42 -4.23 -21.11 -1.59
C ALA A 42 -5.60 -21.56 -1.03
N SER A 43 -6.11 -20.84 -0.04
CA SER A 43 -7.42 -21.13 0.52
C SER A 43 -8.51 -20.93 -0.54
N THR A 44 -9.63 -21.63 -0.42
CA THR A 44 -10.80 -21.46 -1.33
C THR A 44 -11.19 -19.98 -1.48
N ARG A 45 -11.11 -19.22 -0.38
CA ARG A 45 -11.33 -17.77 -0.39
C ARG A 45 -10.28 -17.04 -1.23
N ALA A 46 -9.00 -17.34 -1.07
CA ALA A 46 -7.93 -16.69 -1.83
C ALA A 46 -8.02 -17.00 -3.33
N VAL A 47 -8.42 -18.23 -3.69
CA VAL A 47 -8.68 -18.60 -5.09
C VAL A 47 -9.86 -17.81 -5.65
N ARG A 48 -11.00 -17.78 -4.93
CA ARG A 48 -12.19 -17.01 -5.34
C ARG A 48 -11.89 -15.51 -5.45
N ASP A 49 -11.17 -14.95 -4.50
CA ASP A 49 -10.77 -13.54 -4.50
C ASP A 49 -9.92 -13.21 -5.74
N ARG A 50 -9.03 -14.12 -6.17
CA ARG A 50 -8.22 -13.93 -7.39
C ARG A 50 -9.09 -13.86 -8.65
N MET A 51 -10.02 -14.81 -8.81
CA MET A 51 -10.96 -14.82 -9.94
C MET A 51 -11.81 -13.54 -9.97
N LEU A 52 -12.31 -13.09 -8.81
CA LEU A 52 -13.09 -11.86 -8.71
C LEU A 52 -12.26 -10.61 -9.05
N ILE A 53 -10.97 -10.59 -8.68
CA ILE A 53 -10.08 -9.47 -9.00
C ILE A 53 -9.86 -9.36 -10.52
N GLU A 54 -9.67 -10.48 -11.22
CA GLU A 54 -9.50 -10.50 -12.68
C GLU A 54 -10.73 -9.88 -13.37
N ASP A 55 -11.94 -10.28 -12.97
CA ASP A 55 -13.17 -9.70 -13.50
C ASP A 55 -13.38 -8.23 -13.12
N MET A 56 -13.03 -7.85 -11.89
CA MET A 56 -13.07 -6.44 -11.47
C MET A 56 -12.15 -5.57 -12.32
N GLN A 57 -10.94 -6.05 -12.64
CA GLN A 57 -9.99 -5.32 -13.48
C GLN A 57 -10.54 -5.12 -14.90
N ARG A 58 -11.10 -6.19 -15.48
CA ARG A 58 -11.75 -6.14 -16.80
C ARG A 58 -12.90 -5.14 -16.83
N ILE A 59 -13.85 -5.26 -15.89
CA ILE A 59 -15.01 -4.36 -15.81
C ILE A 59 -14.57 -2.92 -15.51
N HIS A 60 -13.53 -2.71 -14.69
CA HIS A 60 -12.99 -1.37 -14.43
C HIS A 60 -12.45 -0.73 -15.70
N ALA A 61 -11.66 -1.48 -16.47
CA ALA A 61 -11.08 -1.01 -17.73
C ALA A 61 -12.17 -0.73 -18.80
N GLU A 62 -13.16 -1.61 -18.94
CA GLU A 62 -14.33 -1.40 -19.81
C GLU A 62 -15.13 -0.14 -19.46
N ASN A 63 -15.05 0.30 -18.20
CA ASN A 63 -15.72 1.50 -17.69
C ASN A 63 -14.74 2.68 -17.49
N TYR A 64 -13.75 2.82 -18.37
CA TYR A 64 -12.78 3.93 -18.41
C TYR A 64 -12.02 4.15 -17.10
N SER A 65 -11.89 3.12 -16.27
CA SER A 65 -11.22 3.19 -14.98
C SER A 65 -11.81 4.21 -14.00
N VAL A 66 -13.06 4.67 -14.20
CA VAL A 66 -13.67 5.70 -13.35
C VAL A 66 -14.46 5.14 -12.17
N TYR A 67 -14.79 3.85 -12.18
CA TYR A 67 -15.67 3.25 -11.17
C TYR A 67 -14.95 3.07 -9.83
N GLY A 68 -15.46 3.74 -8.80
CA GLY A 68 -15.16 3.43 -7.41
C GLY A 68 -15.98 2.26 -6.87
N TYR A 69 -15.66 1.80 -5.66
CA TYR A 69 -16.22 0.56 -5.10
C TYR A 69 -17.75 0.46 -5.08
N ARG A 70 -18.48 1.57 -4.90
CA ARG A 70 -19.95 1.56 -4.96
C ARG A 70 -20.46 1.20 -6.36
N LYS A 71 -19.92 1.86 -7.40
CA LYS A 71 -20.28 1.59 -8.80
C LYS A 71 -19.78 0.21 -9.23
N MET A 72 -18.57 -0.16 -8.79
CA MET A 72 -17.99 -1.47 -9.05
C MET A 72 -18.85 -2.60 -8.46
N HIS A 73 -19.33 -2.45 -7.22
CA HIS A 73 -20.23 -3.42 -6.60
C HIS A 73 -21.49 -3.66 -7.45
N HIS A 74 -22.13 -2.60 -7.94
CA HIS A 74 -23.28 -2.74 -8.85
C HIS A 74 -22.90 -3.32 -10.21
N ALA A 75 -21.72 -3.01 -10.75
CA ALA A 75 -21.24 -3.58 -12.00
C ALA A 75 -20.96 -5.09 -11.88
N MET A 76 -20.31 -5.52 -10.80
CA MET A 76 -20.07 -6.93 -10.51
C MET A 76 -21.38 -7.71 -10.32
N ARG A 77 -22.35 -7.14 -9.60
CA ARG A 77 -23.69 -7.74 -9.45
C ARG A 77 -24.41 -7.87 -10.79
N ARG A 78 -24.31 -6.88 -11.68
CA ARG A 78 -24.86 -6.94 -13.05
C ARG A 78 -24.14 -7.97 -13.94
N ALA A 79 -22.85 -8.20 -13.69
CA ALA A 79 -22.08 -9.26 -14.34
C ALA A 79 -22.37 -10.67 -13.79
N GLY A 80 -23.29 -10.80 -12.82
CA GLY A 80 -23.72 -12.09 -12.27
C GLY A 80 -22.96 -12.54 -11.01
N TRP A 81 -22.04 -11.73 -10.49
CA TRP A 81 -21.29 -12.07 -9.28
C TRP A 81 -22.08 -11.76 -8.01
N ASP A 82 -22.25 -12.77 -7.14
CA ASP A 82 -22.70 -12.55 -5.77
C ASP A 82 -21.52 -12.10 -4.89
N ILE A 83 -21.42 -10.79 -4.68
CA ILE A 83 -20.35 -10.14 -3.93
C ILE A 83 -20.91 -9.02 -3.04
N GLY A 84 -20.42 -8.93 -1.81
CA GLY A 84 -20.77 -7.86 -0.88
C GLY A 84 -20.04 -6.54 -1.19
N ARG A 85 -20.62 -5.42 -0.73
CA ARG A 85 -20.04 -4.08 -0.87
C ARG A 85 -18.63 -3.96 -0.26
N ASP A 86 -18.44 -4.46 0.96
CA ASP A 86 -17.17 -4.37 1.67
C ASP A 86 -16.13 -5.33 1.09
N GLN A 87 -16.57 -6.49 0.60
CA GLN A 87 -15.71 -7.39 -0.16
C GLN A 87 -15.21 -6.71 -1.43
N THR A 88 -16.09 -6.00 -2.15
CA THR A 88 -15.71 -5.23 -3.34
C THR A 88 -14.67 -4.16 -3.00
N ALA A 89 -14.88 -3.39 -1.93
CA ALA A 89 -13.93 -2.37 -1.50
C ALA A 89 -12.56 -2.97 -1.12
N ARG A 90 -12.55 -4.09 -0.39
CA ARG A 90 -11.33 -4.81 -0.03
C ARG A 90 -10.59 -5.32 -1.26
N LEU A 91 -11.29 -5.98 -2.19
CA LEU A 91 -10.67 -6.55 -3.40
C LEU A 91 -10.15 -5.47 -4.33
N MET A 92 -10.88 -4.38 -4.51
CA MET A 92 -10.38 -3.22 -5.26
C MET A 92 -9.10 -2.67 -4.65
N LYS A 93 -9.02 -2.54 -3.31
CA LYS A 93 -7.79 -2.11 -2.63
C LYS A 93 -6.64 -3.09 -2.88
N THR A 94 -6.88 -4.39 -2.76
CA THR A 94 -5.88 -5.43 -3.04
C THR A 94 -5.39 -5.40 -4.49
N ALA A 95 -6.27 -5.07 -5.43
CA ALA A 95 -5.97 -4.98 -6.86
C ALA A 95 -5.42 -3.61 -7.31
N GLY A 96 -5.30 -2.63 -6.41
CA GLY A 96 -4.88 -1.26 -6.76
C GLY A 96 -5.91 -0.48 -7.59
N LEU A 97 -7.17 -0.92 -7.60
CA LEU A 97 -8.24 -0.26 -8.35
C LEU A 97 -8.84 0.88 -7.53
N HIS A 98 -8.93 2.04 -8.17
CA HIS A 98 -9.49 3.25 -7.57
C HIS A 98 -10.54 3.87 -8.48
N GLY A 99 -11.57 4.44 -7.86
CA GLY A 99 -12.53 5.26 -8.58
C GLY A 99 -12.02 6.68 -8.74
N VAL A 100 -12.34 7.30 -9.85
CA VAL A 100 -12.05 8.72 -10.05
C VAL A 100 -13.04 9.54 -9.22
N ARG A 101 -12.51 10.37 -8.31
CA ARG A 101 -13.28 11.40 -7.62
C ARG A 101 -13.10 12.70 -8.39
N ARG A 102 -14.19 13.31 -8.87
CA ARG A 102 -14.13 14.69 -9.37
C ARG A 102 -13.76 15.61 -8.20
N GLY A 103 -12.61 16.26 -8.31
CA GLY A 103 -12.08 17.21 -7.35
C GLY A 103 -10.89 17.93 -7.96
N ARG A 104 -10.68 19.19 -7.59
CA ARG A 104 -9.50 19.95 -7.99
C ARG A 104 -8.30 19.32 -7.29
N THR A 105 -7.29 18.84 -8.01
CA THR A 105 -5.98 18.60 -7.40
C THR A 105 -5.49 19.95 -6.92
N PRO A 106 -5.24 20.17 -5.61
CA PRO A 106 -4.62 21.40 -5.16
C PRO A 106 -3.27 21.49 -5.85
N MET A 107 -3.08 22.50 -6.69
CA MET A 107 -1.78 22.81 -7.22
C MET A 107 -1.03 23.50 -6.09
N THR A 108 -0.35 22.71 -5.25
CA THR A 108 0.34 23.18 -4.04
C THR A 108 1.46 24.16 -4.37
N THR A 109 1.99 24.11 -5.59
CA THR A 109 3.13 24.94 -5.99
C THR A 109 3.02 25.27 -7.46
N THR A 110 2.71 26.53 -7.76
CA THR A 110 2.99 27.10 -9.09
C THR A 110 4.44 27.55 -9.07
N ARG A 111 5.29 26.95 -9.92
CA ARG A 111 6.67 27.41 -10.08
C ARG A 111 6.64 28.85 -10.60
N ALA A 112 7.31 29.77 -9.91
CA ALA A 112 7.46 31.12 -10.40
C ALA A 112 8.19 31.10 -11.76
N GLU A 113 7.71 31.88 -12.73
CA GLU A 113 8.31 31.97 -14.08
C GLU A 113 9.72 32.57 -14.05
N SER A 114 10.01 33.35 -13.00
CA SER A 114 11.31 33.99 -12.79
C SER A 114 12.01 33.41 -11.56
N PRO A 115 13.36 33.30 -11.58
CA PRO A 115 14.13 32.99 -10.40
C PRO A 115 13.83 34.00 -9.28
N ASP A 116 13.64 33.50 -8.05
CA ASP A 116 13.46 34.37 -6.89
C ASP A 116 14.77 35.13 -6.64
N GLY A 117 14.76 36.43 -6.92
CA GLY A 117 15.92 37.31 -6.74
C GLY A 117 16.10 37.80 -5.30
N ARG A 118 15.24 37.39 -4.36
CA ARG A 118 15.39 37.75 -2.96
C ARG A 118 16.62 37.06 -2.37
N PRO A 119 17.47 37.78 -1.63
CA PRO A 119 18.63 37.19 -1.01
C PRO A 119 18.20 36.15 0.05
N ASP A 120 18.72 34.93 -0.06
CA ASP A 120 18.59 33.93 0.99
C ASP A 120 19.55 34.29 2.14
N LEU A 121 19.05 35.09 3.08
CA LEU A 121 19.83 35.61 4.20
C LEU A 121 20.36 34.51 5.13
N VAL A 122 19.73 33.33 5.11
CA VAL A 122 20.10 32.19 5.97
C VAL A 122 20.73 31.05 5.18
N LYS A 123 20.90 31.18 3.86
CA LYS A 123 21.53 30.17 2.98
C LYS A 123 20.98 28.75 3.18
N ARG A 124 19.66 28.63 3.37
CA ARG A 124 18.95 27.38 3.71
C ARG A 124 19.39 26.71 5.02
N GLU A 125 20.07 27.42 5.91
CA GLU A 125 20.39 26.96 7.26
C GLU A 125 19.29 27.40 8.24
N PHE A 126 18.38 26.48 8.57
CA PHE A 126 17.26 26.73 9.48
C PHE A 126 17.55 26.32 10.93
N ALA A 127 18.80 25.93 11.22
CA ALA A 127 19.25 25.61 12.57
C ALA A 127 19.67 26.90 13.30
N ALA A 128 19.32 27.01 14.58
CA ALA A 128 19.71 28.15 15.42
C ALA A 128 20.25 27.66 16.76
N ALA A 129 21.32 28.31 17.25
CA ALA A 129 21.96 28.00 18.53
C ALA A 129 21.09 28.33 19.77
N GLY A 130 19.94 28.97 19.57
CA GLY A 130 19.01 29.33 20.64
C GLY A 130 17.75 30.03 20.11
N PRO A 131 16.75 30.24 20.98
CA PRO A 131 15.53 30.94 20.62
C PRO A 131 15.82 32.39 20.22
N ASN A 132 14.93 32.98 19.42
CA ASN A 132 15.02 34.38 18.97
C ASN A 132 16.27 34.73 18.13
N ARG A 133 16.92 33.73 17.51
CA ARG A 133 18.09 33.93 16.62
C ARG A 133 17.76 33.82 15.13
N LEU A 134 16.72 33.07 14.80
CA LEU A 134 16.24 32.88 13.43
C LEU A 134 14.71 32.83 13.47
N TRP A 135 14.07 33.64 12.64
CA TRP A 135 12.61 33.75 12.56
C TRP A 135 12.17 33.21 11.21
N VAL A 136 11.38 32.14 11.21
CA VAL A 136 10.77 31.58 10.00
C VAL A 136 9.28 31.89 10.05
N ALA A 137 8.75 32.43 8.96
CA ALA A 137 7.31 32.54 8.75
C ALA A 137 6.94 31.66 7.55
N ASP A 138 5.87 30.89 7.71
CA ASP A 138 5.24 30.16 6.61
C ASP A 138 3.90 30.84 6.28
N ILE A 139 3.65 31.07 5.00
CA ILE A 139 2.38 31.59 4.52
C ILE A 139 1.70 30.43 3.79
N THR A 140 0.59 29.95 4.35
CA THR A 140 -0.25 28.89 3.79
C THR A 140 -1.31 29.41 2.84
#